data_AF-A0A1A2VT67-F1
#
_entry.id   AF-A0A1A2VT67-F1
#
_cell.length_a   1.000
_cell.length_b   1.000
_cell.length_c   1.000
_cell.angle_alpha   90.00
_cell.angle_beta   90.00
_cell.angle_gamma   90.00
#
_symmetry.space_group_name_H-M   'P 1'
#
loop_
_entity.id
_entity.type
_entity.pdbx_description
1 polymer ?
#
loop_
_entity_poly.entity_id
_entity_poly.type
_entity_poly.pdbx_seq_one_letter_code
_entity_poly.pdbx_strand_id
1 'polypeptide(L)'
;MTDTLPVPEPSPVSAPFWDATRRRELTVQRCESCARLVWYPRFVCPHCGGAALVWEKLSGDGVVYAVSVHHRAALPALADKVPYSVVLVDLDEGVRMMSNVFGPPPAV
;
A
#
# COMPACT_ATOMS: atom_id res chain seq x y z
N MET A 1 9.18 -24.27 -1.96
CA MET A 1 8.28 -23.11 -1.76
C MET A 1 8.65 -22.53 -0.41
N THR A 2 8.86 -21.23 -0.30
CA THR A 2 9.38 -20.61 0.91
C THR A 2 8.30 -20.56 2.00
N ASP A 3 8.65 -20.98 3.22
CA ASP A 3 7.75 -20.96 4.38
C ASP A 3 7.65 -19.57 5.03
N THR A 4 8.40 -18.59 4.52
CA THR A 4 8.40 -17.21 5.00
C THR A 4 7.69 -16.29 4.02
N LEU A 5 7.07 -15.22 4.56
CA LEU A 5 6.50 -14.17 3.74
C LEU A 5 7.61 -13.46 2.95
N PRO A 6 7.40 -13.18 1.66
CA PRO A 6 8.38 -12.44 0.88
C PRO A 6 8.55 -11.03 1.45
N VAL A 7 9.80 -10.61 1.64
CA VAL A 7 10.13 -9.24 2.04
C VAL A 7 10.38 -8.43 0.76
N PRO A 8 9.74 -7.27 0.59
CA PRO A 8 9.99 -6.41 -0.56
C PRO A 8 11.46 -5.98 -0.63
N GLU A 9 12.07 -6.06 -1.81
CA GLU A 9 13.39 -5.49 -2.08
C GLU A 9 13.25 -4.01 -2.45
N PRO A 10 13.75 -3.07 -1.63
CA PRO A 10 13.66 -1.65 -1.95
C PRO A 10 14.51 -1.30 -3.17
N SER A 11 13.90 -0.66 -4.16
CA SER A 11 14.60 -0.03 -5.28
C SER A 11 14.85 1.45 -4.96
N PRO A 12 15.69 2.18 -5.72
CA PRO A 12 15.94 3.60 -5.45
C PRO A 12 14.66 4.45 -5.36
N VAL A 13 13.62 4.13 -6.14
CA VAL A 13 12.33 4.84 -6.12
C VAL A 13 11.42 4.44 -4.98
N SER A 14 11.48 3.17 -4.52
CA SER A 14 10.60 2.67 -3.46
C SER A 14 11.24 2.68 -2.06
N ALA A 15 12.56 2.84 -1.97
CA ALA A 15 13.28 2.87 -0.69
C ALA A 15 12.71 3.88 0.31
N PRO A 16 12.38 5.12 -0.05
CA PRO A 16 11.82 6.07 0.92
C PRO A 16 10.44 5.64 1.46
N PHE A 17 9.62 4.96 0.64
CA PHE A 17 8.36 4.37 1.10
C PHE A 17 8.62 3.26 2.14
N TRP A 18 9.54 2.34 1.84
CA TRP A 18 9.87 1.25 2.77
C TRP A 18 10.59 1.74 4.05
N ASP A 19 11.34 2.84 3.98
CA ASP A 19 11.90 3.50 5.15
C ASP A 19 10.81 4.13 6.02
N ALA A 20 9.79 4.74 5.41
CA ALA A 20 8.64 5.29 6.13
C ALA A 20 7.81 4.20 6.81
N THR A 21 7.57 3.06 6.15
CA THR A 21 6.82 1.95 6.78
C THR A 21 7.55 1.38 7.99
N ARG A 22 8.89 1.33 7.97
CA ARG A 22 9.70 0.98 9.17
C ARG A 22 9.49 1.94 10.33
N ARG A 23 9.22 3.22 10.06
CA ARG A 23 8.88 4.24 11.06
C ARG A 23 7.38 4.31 11.39
N ARG A 24 6.57 3.40 10.83
CA ARG A 24 5.10 3.39 10.96
C ARG A 24 4.44 4.65 10.40
N GLU A 25 5.01 5.19 9.32
CA GLU A 25 4.48 6.34 8.59
C GLU A 25 3.93 5.88 7.24
N LEU A 26 2.69 6.28 6.93
CA LEU A 26 2.16 6.14 5.58
C LEU A 26 2.56 7.37 4.78
N THR A 27 3.40 7.17 3.77
CA THR A 27 3.84 8.24 2.87
C THR A 27 3.58 7.90 1.42
N VAL A 28 3.30 8.93 0.62
CA VAL A 28 3.17 8.85 -0.84
C VAL A 28 3.90 10.02 -1.48
N GLN A 29 4.06 9.99 -2.79
CA GLN A 29 4.64 11.12 -3.51
C GLN A 29 3.57 12.14 -3.86
N ARG A 30 3.86 13.44 -3.74
CA ARG A 30 3.10 14.54 -4.33
C ARG A 30 3.94 15.21 -5.41
N CYS A 31 3.34 15.46 -6.56
CA CYS A 31 4.00 16.21 -7.63
C CYS A 31 3.96 17.71 -7.34
N GLU A 32 5.12 18.37 -7.33
CA GLU A 32 5.19 19.83 -7.12
C GLU A 32 4.64 20.61 -8.32
N SER A 33 4.65 20.03 -9.53
CA SER A 33 4.19 20.71 -10.74
C SER A 33 2.67 20.73 -10.90
N CYS A 34 1.96 19.67 -10.50
CA CYS A 34 0.51 19.56 -10.66
C CYS A 34 -0.26 19.30 -9.36
N ALA A 35 0.43 19.30 -8.23
CA ALA A 35 -0.08 19.06 -6.87
C ALA A 35 -0.79 17.71 -6.65
N ARG A 36 -0.83 16.80 -7.63
CA ARG A 36 -1.50 15.50 -7.49
C ARG A 36 -0.63 14.50 -6.71
N LEU A 37 -1.30 13.68 -5.90
CA LEU A 37 -0.69 12.51 -5.29
C LEU A 37 -0.37 11.46 -6.35
N VAL A 38 0.71 10.72 -6.11
CA VAL A 38 1.24 9.68 -6.99
C VAL A 38 1.43 8.41 -6.17
N TRP A 39 0.66 7.39 -6.53
CA TRP A 39 0.75 6.05 -5.99
C TRP A 39 0.62 5.03 -7.11
N TYR A 40 1.52 4.05 -7.27
CA TYR A 40 2.73 3.69 -6.49
C TYR A 40 3.93 4.65 -6.68
N PRO A 41 5.06 4.49 -5.95
CA PRO A 41 6.25 5.32 -6.15
C PRO A 41 6.76 5.30 -7.59
N ARG A 42 7.11 6.47 -8.13
CA ARG A 42 7.56 6.72 -9.51
C ARG A 42 8.75 7.69 -9.54
N PHE A 43 9.50 7.65 -10.64
CA PHE A 43 10.51 8.68 -10.96
C PHE A 43 9.88 9.92 -11.61
N VAL A 44 8.70 9.78 -12.23
CA VAL A 44 8.02 10.82 -12.99
C VAL A 44 6.53 10.77 -12.70
N CYS A 45 5.90 11.94 -12.58
CA CYS A 45 4.47 12.09 -12.35
C CYS A 45 3.67 11.50 -13.54
N PRO A 46 2.78 10.52 -13.33
CA PRO A 46 1.96 9.95 -14.40
C PRO A 46 0.88 10.90 -14.92
N HIS A 47 0.63 12.02 -14.23
CA HIS A 47 -0.42 12.97 -14.59
C HIS A 47 0.08 14.11 -15.48
N CYS A 48 1.31 14.58 -15.29
CA CYS A 48 1.83 15.75 -15.99
C CYS A 48 3.25 15.58 -16.57
N GLY A 49 3.94 14.47 -16.28
CA GLY A 49 5.31 14.24 -16.74
C GLY A 49 6.40 14.98 -15.95
N GLY A 50 6.05 15.75 -14.91
CA GLY A 50 7.03 16.40 -14.03
C GLY A 50 7.83 15.39 -13.20
N ALA A 51 9.12 15.66 -12.99
CA ALA A 51 10.02 14.82 -12.18
C ALA A 51 10.15 15.28 -10.72
N ALA A 52 9.65 16.47 -10.39
CA ALA A 52 9.63 17.01 -9.04
C ALA A 52 8.53 16.32 -8.21
N LEU A 53 8.91 15.23 -7.54
CA LEU A 53 8.07 14.44 -6.66
C LEU A 53 8.64 14.46 -5.24
N VAL A 54 7.85 14.98 -4.30
CA VAL A 54 8.22 15.06 -2.88
C VAL A 54 7.41 14.06 -2.07
N TRP A 55 7.98 13.53 -0.99
CA TRP A 55 7.27 12.60 -0.11
C TRP A 55 6.44 13.35 0.92
N GLU A 56 5.16 12.97 1.02
CA GLU A 56 4.20 13.55 1.96
C GLU A 56 3.64 12.44 2.86
N LYS A 57 3.54 12.74 4.15
CA LYS A 57 2.88 11.86 5.12
C LYS A 57 1.37 12.05 5.02
N LEU A 58 0.65 10.94 4.89
CA LEU A 58 -0.80 10.90 4.92
C LEU A 58 -1.32 10.68 6.34
N SER A 59 -2.59 11.01 6.56
CA SER A 59 -3.32 10.75 7.81
C SER A 59 -3.31 9.26 8.19
N GLY A 60 -3.50 8.40 7.18
CA GLY A 60 -3.79 6.98 7.36
C GLY A 60 -5.28 6.68 7.47
N ASP A 61 -6.13 7.70 7.43
CA ASP A 61 -7.58 7.57 7.47
C ASP A 61 -8.14 7.28 6.06
N GLY A 62 -9.25 6.57 6.02
CA GLY A 62 -9.91 6.21 4.77
C GLY A 62 -11.04 5.21 4.95
N VAL A 63 -11.64 4.83 3.83
CA VAL A 63 -12.79 3.93 3.77
C VAL A 63 -12.42 2.67 3.00
N VAL A 64 -12.79 1.49 3.55
CA VAL A 64 -12.68 0.22 2.81
C VAL A 64 -13.66 0.27 1.64
N TYR A 65 -13.12 0.40 0.44
CA TYR A 65 -13.87 0.41 -0.81
C TYR A 65 -14.33 -1.01 -1.20
N ALA A 66 -13.45 -2.00 -1.03
CA ALA A 66 -13.73 -3.40 -1.35
C ALA A 66 -12.95 -4.33 -0.43
N VAL A 67 -13.53 -5.50 -0.16
CA VAL A 67 -12.92 -6.57 0.64
C VAL A 67 -13.06 -7.91 -0.06
N SER A 68 -12.01 -8.73 -0.01
CA SER A 68 -12.03 -10.14 -0.39
C SER A 68 -11.56 -11.01 0.78
N VAL A 69 -12.28 -12.09 1.06
CA VAL A 69 -11.94 -13.06 2.12
C VAL A 69 -11.36 -14.32 1.51
N HIS A 70 -10.09 -14.56 1.77
CA HIS A 70 -9.34 -15.68 1.23
C HIS A 70 -9.39 -16.86 2.19
N HIS A 71 -10.13 -17.90 1.79
CA HIS A 71 -10.27 -19.15 2.55
C HIS A 71 -9.22 -20.20 2.19
N ARG A 72 -8.46 -19.98 1.12
CA ARG A 72 -7.34 -20.81 0.69
C ARG A 72 -6.08 -19.97 0.70
N ALA A 73 -5.02 -20.51 1.31
CA ALA A 73 -3.74 -19.82 1.40
C ALA A 73 -3.11 -19.68 0.00
N ALA A 74 -2.77 -18.44 -0.38
CA ALA A 74 -2.08 -18.16 -1.64
C ALA A 74 -0.61 -18.59 -1.63
N LEU A 75 -0.01 -18.68 -0.44
CA LEU A 75 1.36 -19.10 -0.19
C LEU A 75 1.39 -20.05 1.03
N PRO A 76 2.34 -21.00 1.13
CA PRO A 76 2.49 -21.84 2.32
C PRO A 76 2.63 -21.02 3.61
N ALA A 77 3.34 -19.88 3.56
CA ALA A 77 3.52 -18.95 4.66
C ALA A 77 2.22 -18.31 5.20
N LEU A 78 1.09 -18.47 4.50
CA LEU A 78 -0.24 -17.98 4.91
C LEU A 78 -1.18 -19.10 5.34
N ALA A 79 -0.71 -20.35 5.42
CA ALA A 79 -1.54 -21.52 5.73
C ALA A 79 -2.23 -21.43 7.09
N ASP A 80 -1.60 -20.79 8.08
CA ASP A 80 -2.14 -20.56 9.42
C ASP A 80 -2.95 -19.26 9.54
N LYS A 81 -3.04 -18.47 8.46
CA LYS A 81 -3.73 -17.18 8.44
C LYS A 81 -5.10 -17.22 7.78
N VAL A 82 -5.50 -18.35 7.20
CA VAL A 82 -6.83 -18.47 6.60
C VAL A 82 -7.92 -18.64 7.67
N PRO A 83 -9.10 -18.01 7.52
CA PRO A 83 -9.41 -17.01 6.49
C PRO A 83 -8.80 -15.64 6.80
N TYR A 84 -8.25 -14.96 5.79
CA TYR A 84 -7.74 -13.58 5.90
C TYR A 84 -8.41 -12.63 4.91
N SER A 85 -8.44 -11.34 5.25
CA SER A 85 -8.98 -10.29 4.38
C SER A 85 -7.87 -9.58 3.59
N VAL A 86 -8.17 -9.27 2.33
CA VAL A 86 -7.46 -8.27 1.53
C VAL A 86 -8.44 -7.16 1.24
N VAL A 87 -8.01 -5.91 1.44
CA VAL A 87 -8.86 -4.73 1.28
C VAL A 87 -8.26 -3.75 0.30
N LEU A 88 -9.13 -3.05 -0.42
CA LEU A 88 -8.81 -1.80 -1.10
C LEU A 88 -9.37 -0.66 -0.25
N VAL A 89 -8.51 0.26 0.16
CA VAL A 89 -8.86 1.42 0.98
C VAL A 89 -8.75 2.68 0.14
N ASP A 90 -9.83 3.44 0.04
CA ASP A 90 -9.81 4.81 -0.45
C ASP A 90 -9.38 5.71 0.71
N LEU A 91 -8.15 6.21 0.66
CA LEU A 91 -7.63 7.15 1.64
C LEU A 91 -8.25 8.52 1.43
N ASP A 92 -8.42 9.27 2.52
CA ASP A 92 -9.08 10.57 2.52
C ASP A 92 -8.39 11.59 1.57
N GLU A 93 -7.08 11.45 1.35
CA GLU A 93 -6.33 12.31 0.43
C GLU A 93 -6.49 11.92 -1.06
N GLY A 94 -7.22 10.85 -1.37
CA GLY A 94 -7.65 10.50 -2.73
C GLY A 94 -6.87 9.38 -3.42
N VAL A 95 -6.05 8.62 -2.69
CA VAL A 95 -5.33 7.44 -3.21
C VAL A 95 -6.04 6.15 -2.79
N ARG A 96 -6.16 5.19 -3.70
CA ARG A 96 -6.57 3.82 -3.38
C ARG A 96 -5.37 2.93 -3.09
N MET A 97 -5.33 2.32 -1.90
CA MET A 97 -4.25 1.43 -1.47
C MET A 97 -4.77 0.03 -1.17
N MET A 98 -4.02 -0.99 -1.60
CA MET A 98 -4.28 -2.37 -1.20
C MET A 98 -3.59 -2.67 0.13
N SER A 99 -4.31 -3.30 1.05
CA SER A 99 -3.83 -3.67 2.38
C SER A 99 -4.52 -4.94 2.89
N ASN A 100 -4.30 -5.29 4.16
CA ASN A 100 -5.03 -6.33 4.89
C ASN A 100 -5.56 -5.74 6.21
N VAL A 101 -6.66 -6.28 6.73
CA VAL A 101 -7.16 -5.95 8.07
C VAL A 101 -6.79 -7.08 9.01
N PHE A 102 -6.13 -6.76 10.13
CA PHE A 102 -5.82 -7.73 11.16
C PHE A 102 -7.07 -8.08 11.98
N GLY A 103 -7.18 -9.34 12.37
CA GLY A 103 -8.32 -9.86 13.12
C GLY A 103 -9.27 -10.70 12.26
N PRO A 104 -10.43 -11.08 12.81
CA PRO A 104 -11.42 -11.88 12.10
C PRO A 104 -11.88 -11.15 10.83
N PRO A 105 -11.90 -11.80 9.66
CA PRO A 105 -12.44 -11.19 8.45
C PRO A 105 -13.95 -10.95 8.59
N PRO A 106 -14.51 -9.97 7.86
CA PRO A 106 -15.95 -9.76 7.84
C PRO A 106 -16.67 -10.96 7.22
N ALA A 107 -17.92 -11.18 7.61
CA ALA A 107 -18.82 -12.06 6.86
C ALA A 107 -19.20 -11.35 5.55
N VAL A 108 -18.91 -11.99 4.42
CA VAL A 108 -19.19 -11.51 3.06
C VAL A 108 -20.06 -12.51 2.31
#